data_AF-A0A060WJ71-F1
#
_entry.id   AF-A0A060WJ71-F1
#
_cell.length_a   1.000
_cell.length_b   1.000
_cell.length_c   1.000
_cell.angle_alpha   90.00
_cell.angle_beta   90.00
_cell.angle_gamma   90.00
#
_symmetry.space_group_name_H-M   'P 1'
#
loop_
_entity.id
_entity.type
_entity.pdbx_description
1 polymer ?
#
loop_
_entity_poly.entity_id
_entity_poly.type
_entity_poly.pdbx_seq_one_letter_code
_entity_poly.pdbx_strand_id
1 'polypeptide(L)'
;METASCPPVPVHQNGTAHREPRGSRPTAAPVLRVHLYHSSLAGLDSTPLSYPPGDYVVEQLCVNAAKECSVSPLYCSLFGLFRERDGMWFPPNHVFQLDEYANEDMVFRIRYYFPGWYSSGATRAYRYGVTKGSESPVLDDFVMAYLFAQVRVCL
;
A
#
# COMPACT_ATOMS: atom_id res chain seq x y z
N MET A 1 14.72 -5.06 -74.64
CA MET A 1 14.09 -6.03 -73.71
C MET A 1 13.98 -5.34 -72.38
N GLU A 2 12.75 -5.01 -71.98
CA GLU A 2 12.43 -4.54 -70.64
C GLU A 2 12.60 -5.69 -69.63
N THR A 3 13.20 -5.38 -68.49
CA THR A 3 12.89 -6.05 -67.22
C THR A 3 12.92 -5.00 -66.12
N ALA A 4 11.78 -4.84 -65.46
CA ALA A 4 11.49 -3.89 -64.38
C ALA A 4 11.98 -4.39 -63.00
N SER A 5 11.69 -3.56 -61.98
CA SER A 5 11.67 -3.84 -60.51
C SER A 5 12.96 -3.51 -59.75
N CYS A 6 13.04 -2.79 -58.63
CA CYS A 6 12.11 -2.15 -57.67
C CYS A 6 12.86 -0.99 -56.96
N PRO A 7 12.18 0.03 -56.39
CA PRO A 7 12.83 1.17 -55.71
C PRO A 7 13.34 0.84 -54.28
N PRO A 8 14.29 1.62 -53.73
CA PRO A 8 14.87 1.39 -52.41
C PRO A 8 13.88 1.66 -51.27
N VAL A 9 13.86 0.77 -50.28
CA VAL A 9 13.05 0.84 -49.06
C VAL A 9 13.47 2.04 -48.23
N PRO A 10 12.56 2.93 -47.80
CA PRO A 10 12.91 4.00 -46.88
C PRO A 10 13.12 3.41 -45.48
N VAL A 11 14.34 3.53 -44.96
CA VAL A 11 14.64 3.29 -43.55
C VAL A 11 13.90 4.34 -42.75
N HIS A 12 12.76 3.95 -42.18
CA HIS A 12 11.94 4.78 -41.32
C HIS A 12 12.72 5.08 -40.03
N GLN A 13 13.40 6.22 -39.99
CA GLN A 13 13.92 6.78 -38.74
C GLN A 13 12.74 7.22 -37.89
N ASN A 14 12.25 6.33 -37.01
CA ASN A 14 11.32 6.73 -35.96
C ASN A 14 12.11 7.44 -34.86
N GLY A 15 11.77 8.72 -34.70
CA GLY A 15 12.49 9.68 -33.89
C GLY A 15 12.64 9.28 -32.44
N THR A 16 13.80 9.66 -31.91
CA THR A 16 14.01 9.90 -30.49
C THR A 16 12.98 10.92 -30.02
N ALA A 17 11.86 10.44 -29.47
CA ALA A 17 11.05 11.27 -28.59
C ALA A 17 11.87 11.47 -27.31
N HIS A 18 12.73 12.50 -27.32
CA HIS A 18 13.21 13.14 -26.11
C HIS A 18 11.95 13.62 -25.38
N ARG A 19 11.43 12.79 -24.49
CA ARG A 19 10.36 13.18 -23.58
C ARG A 19 11.02 14.14 -22.60
N GLU A 20 11.05 15.41 -22.99
CA GLU A 20 11.23 16.52 -22.08
C GLU A 20 10.41 16.21 -20.80
N PRO A 21 11.04 16.22 -19.61
CA PRO A 21 10.28 16.11 -18.38
C PRO A 21 9.34 17.31 -18.36
N ARG A 22 8.05 17.04 -18.60
CA ARG A 22 6.99 18.05 -18.47
C ARG A 22 7.23 18.74 -17.14
N GLY A 23 7.46 20.04 -17.22
CA GLY A 23 7.84 20.89 -16.10
C GLY A 23 7.02 20.56 -14.86
N SER A 24 7.69 20.65 -13.71
CA SER A 24 7.11 20.50 -12.38
C SER A 24 5.84 21.36 -12.28
N ARG A 25 4.69 20.74 -12.53
CA ARG A 25 3.39 21.27 -12.13
C ARG A 25 3.51 21.46 -10.62
N PRO A 26 3.13 22.62 -10.05
CA PRO A 26 3.12 22.77 -8.60
C PRO A 26 2.34 21.59 -8.03
N THR A 27 3.01 20.75 -7.25
CA THR A 27 2.40 19.61 -6.57
C THR A 27 1.30 20.19 -5.71
N ALA A 28 0.04 19.91 -6.05
CA ALA A 28 -1.10 20.32 -5.25
C ALA A 28 -0.88 19.87 -3.80
N ALA A 29 -1.28 20.72 -2.85
CA ALA A 29 -1.15 20.40 -1.43
C ALA A 29 -1.86 19.07 -1.12
N PRO A 30 -1.30 18.23 -0.23
CA PRO A 30 -1.93 16.96 0.11
C PRO A 30 -3.22 17.19 0.89
N VAL A 31 -4.27 16.49 0.49
CA VAL A 31 -5.62 16.56 1.10
C VAL A 31 -6.01 15.28 1.83
N LEU A 32 -5.25 14.21 1.64
CA LEU A 32 -5.38 12.96 2.38
C LEU A 32 -4.02 12.52 2.92
N ARG A 33 -4.00 12.21 4.21
CA ARG A 33 -2.83 11.69 4.91
C ARG A 33 -3.14 10.32 5.52
N VAL A 34 -2.28 9.34 5.24
CA VAL A 34 -2.33 8.00 5.82
C VAL A 34 -1.16 7.83 6.77
N HIS A 35 -1.45 7.82 8.06
CA HIS A 35 -0.51 7.64 9.15
C HIS A 35 -0.12 6.17 9.29
N LEU A 36 1.14 5.96 9.62
CA LEU A 36 1.74 4.64 9.80
C LEU A 36 2.31 4.58 11.23
N TYR A 37 2.05 3.49 11.95
CA TYR A 37 2.65 3.31 13.27
C TYR A 37 4.13 2.92 13.20
N HIS A 38 4.54 2.30 12.09
CA HIS A 38 5.91 1.89 11.85
C HIS A 38 6.18 1.82 10.35
N SER A 39 7.19 2.54 9.87
CA SER A 39 7.77 2.38 8.53
C SER A 39 9.14 1.74 8.65
N SER A 40 9.32 0.65 7.91
CA SER A 40 10.60 -0.04 7.81
C SER A 40 11.69 0.79 7.12
N LEU A 41 11.30 1.84 6.37
CA LEU A 41 12.19 2.66 5.56
C LEU A 41 12.62 3.96 6.25
N ALA A 42 11.87 4.44 7.25
CA ALA A 42 12.04 5.78 7.83
C ALA A 42 12.56 5.85 9.28
N GLY A 43 12.82 4.72 9.94
CA GLY A 43 13.25 4.71 11.35
C GLY A 43 12.09 4.98 12.33
N LEU A 44 12.37 5.64 13.47
CA LEU A 44 11.37 5.87 14.54
C LEU A 44 10.28 6.89 14.17
N ASP A 45 10.56 7.82 13.26
CA ASP A 45 9.62 8.87 12.86
C ASP A 45 8.99 8.53 11.51
N SER A 46 7.89 7.78 11.55
CA SER A 46 7.18 7.36 10.33
C SER A 46 6.41 8.53 9.74
N THR A 47 6.92 9.09 8.64
CA THR A 47 6.24 10.17 7.91
C THR A 47 4.95 9.66 7.27
N PRO A 48 3.81 10.38 7.38
CA PRO A 48 2.56 9.95 6.76
C PRO A 48 2.63 9.94 5.24
N LEU A 49 1.97 8.97 4.61
CA LEU A 49 1.77 8.97 3.17
C LEU A 49 0.78 10.08 2.80
N SER A 50 1.17 10.94 1.86
CA SER A 50 0.42 12.15 1.51
C SER A 50 -0.09 12.08 0.08
N TYR A 51 -1.37 12.39 -0.12
CA TYR A 51 -2.07 12.26 -1.40
C TYR A 51 -2.71 13.60 -1.81
N PRO A 52 -2.53 14.07 -3.06
CA PRO A 52 -3.18 15.28 -3.57
C PRO A 52 -4.68 15.06 -3.83
N PRO A 53 -5.45 16.09 -4.21
CA PRO A 53 -6.85 15.94 -4.63
C PRO A 53 -7.02 14.88 -5.73
N GLY A 54 -8.10 14.11 -5.64
CA GLY A 54 -8.40 13.01 -6.56
C GLY A 54 -9.29 11.92 -5.95
N ASP A 55 -9.45 10.85 -6.73
CA ASP A 55 -10.26 9.69 -6.36
C ASP A 55 -9.35 8.53 -5.90
N TYR A 56 -9.65 7.98 -4.71
CA TYR A 56 -8.81 6.94 -4.10
C TYR A 56 -9.65 5.78 -3.57
N VAL A 57 -9.31 4.57 -4.03
CA VAL A 57 -9.87 3.33 -3.48
C VAL A 57 -9.11 2.97 -2.20
N VAL A 58 -9.83 2.61 -1.13
CA VAL A 58 -9.24 2.23 0.16
C VAL A 58 -8.24 1.08 0.04
N GLU A 59 -8.54 0.06 -0.76
CA GLU A 59 -7.61 -1.04 -1.01
C GLU A 59 -6.28 -0.56 -1.61
N GLN A 60 -6.32 0.37 -2.55
CA GLN A 60 -5.11 0.93 -3.16
C GLN A 60 -4.26 1.69 -2.13
N LEU A 61 -4.91 2.47 -1.26
CA LEU A 61 -4.25 3.18 -0.17
C LEU A 61 -3.61 2.19 0.83
N CYS A 62 -4.33 1.12 1.19
CA CYS A 62 -3.80 0.04 2.03
C CYS A 62 -2.60 -0.65 1.39
N VAL A 63 -2.63 -0.91 0.08
CA VAL A 63 -1.50 -1.53 -0.64
C VAL A 63 -0.28 -0.61 -0.63
N ASN A 64 -0.47 0.69 -0.80
CA ASN A 64 0.63 1.66 -0.72
C ASN A 64 1.24 1.72 0.69
N ALA A 65 0.39 1.77 1.72
CA ALA A 65 0.83 1.73 3.12
C ALA A 65 1.55 0.43 3.46
N ALA A 66 1.01 -0.72 3.04
CA ALA A 66 1.62 -2.03 3.24
C ALA A 66 3.04 -2.09 2.63
N LYS A 67 3.23 -1.54 1.43
CA LYS A 67 4.55 -1.46 0.78
C LYS A 67 5.54 -0.62 1.60
N GLU A 68 5.12 0.53 2.10
CA GLU A 68 5.95 1.40 2.94
C GLU A 68 6.38 0.70 4.26
N CYS A 69 5.49 -0.12 4.80
CA CYS A 69 5.70 -0.89 6.02
C CYS A 69 6.40 -2.24 5.81
N SER A 70 6.83 -2.58 4.59
CA SER A 70 7.36 -3.91 4.22
C SER A 70 6.42 -5.07 4.56
N VAL A 71 5.11 -4.83 4.54
CA VAL A 71 4.10 -5.87 4.75
C VAL A 71 3.96 -6.68 3.46
N SER A 72 4.28 -7.98 3.55
CA SER A 72 4.10 -8.91 2.43
C SER A 72 2.62 -9.02 2.02
N PRO A 73 2.31 -9.20 0.72
CA PRO A 73 0.94 -9.37 0.22
C PRO A 73 0.10 -10.42 0.98
N LEU A 74 0.75 -11.45 1.54
CA LEU A 74 0.11 -12.49 2.34
C LEU A 74 -0.62 -11.93 3.59
N TYR A 75 -0.15 -10.80 4.12
CA TYR A 75 -0.65 -10.19 5.35
C TYR A 75 -1.47 -8.92 5.12
N CYS A 76 -1.53 -8.39 3.90
CA CYS A 76 -2.27 -7.16 3.60
C CYS A 76 -3.75 -7.20 4.04
N SER A 77 -4.40 -8.36 3.92
CA SER A 77 -5.80 -8.53 4.31
C SER A 77 -6.05 -8.40 5.82
N LEU A 78 -5.01 -8.41 6.65
CA LEU A 78 -5.13 -8.17 8.10
C LEU A 78 -5.32 -6.69 8.43
N PHE A 79 -4.98 -5.80 7.49
CA PHE A 79 -4.98 -4.37 7.68
C PHE A 79 -6.24 -3.70 7.11
N GLY A 80 -6.46 -2.46 7.53
CA GLY A 80 -7.47 -1.57 6.98
C GLY A 80 -7.17 -0.10 7.29
N LEU A 81 -7.98 0.79 6.72
CA LEU A 81 -7.95 2.21 7.06
C LEU A 81 -8.98 2.53 8.12
N PHE A 82 -8.52 3.24 9.14
CA PHE A 82 -9.30 3.73 10.26
C PHE A 82 -9.23 5.25 10.30
N ARG A 83 -10.34 5.91 10.56
CA ARG A 83 -10.38 7.36 10.77
C ARG A 83 -10.67 7.66 12.23
N GLU A 84 -9.76 8.40 12.87
CA GLU A 84 -9.81 8.61 14.32
C GLU A 84 -10.90 9.58 14.74
N ARG A 85 -11.20 10.61 13.94
CA ARG A 85 -12.17 11.67 14.31
C ARG A 85 -13.57 11.14 14.64
N ASP A 86 -13.97 10.03 14.02
CA ASP A 86 -15.30 9.43 14.17
C ASP A 86 -15.25 7.92 14.47
N GLY A 87 -14.05 7.36 14.68
CA GLY A 87 -13.88 5.97 15.04
C GLY A 87 -14.30 4.98 13.94
N MET A 88 -14.22 5.37 12.67
CA MET A 88 -14.78 4.61 11.55
C MET A 88 -13.74 3.78 10.79
N TRP A 89 -14.10 2.54 10.46
CA TRP A 89 -13.35 1.69 9.53
C TRP A 89 -13.97 1.73 8.14
N PHE A 90 -13.15 1.77 7.11
CA PHE A 90 -13.62 1.79 5.73
C PHE A 90 -13.55 0.40 5.09
N PRO A 91 -14.55 0.02 4.28
CA PRO A 91 -14.45 -1.21 3.50
C PRO A 91 -13.42 -1.01 2.37
N PRO A 92 -12.74 -2.08 1.93
CA PRO A 92 -11.65 -1.99 0.95
C PRO A 92 -12.09 -1.43 -0.41
N ASN A 93 -13.36 -1.58 -0.76
CA ASN A 93 -13.96 -1.06 -1.99
C ASN A 93 -14.50 0.38 -1.88
N HIS A 94 -14.36 1.04 -0.74
CA HIS A 94 -14.77 2.44 -0.60
C HIS A 94 -13.89 3.35 -1.47
N VAL A 95 -14.51 4.37 -2.06
CA VAL A 95 -13.84 5.38 -2.89
C VAL A 95 -13.98 6.73 -2.21
N PHE A 96 -12.84 7.34 -1.87
CA PHE A 96 -12.79 8.74 -1.48
C PHE A 96 -12.73 9.61 -2.72
N GLN A 97 -13.59 10.63 -2.77
CA GLN A 97 -13.58 11.67 -3.80
C GLN A 97 -13.19 12.97 -3.11
N LEU A 98 -11.94 13.41 -3.31
CA LEU A 98 -11.34 14.50 -2.55
C LEU A 98 -11.02 15.68 -3.47
N ASP A 99 -11.59 16.83 -3.15
CA ASP A 99 -11.31 18.09 -3.83
C ASP A 99 -10.12 18.84 -3.19
N GLU A 100 -9.85 20.06 -3.65
CA GLU A 100 -8.75 20.91 -3.15
C GLU A 100 -8.94 21.41 -1.72
N TYR A 101 -10.16 21.31 -1.18
CA TYR A 101 -10.51 21.78 0.16
C TYR A 101 -10.63 20.63 1.17
N ALA A 102 -10.58 19.39 0.70
CA ALA A 102 -10.60 18.20 1.54
C ALA A 102 -9.41 18.18 2.50
N ASN A 103 -9.63 17.57 3.67
CA ASN A 103 -8.60 17.34 4.67
C ASN A 103 -8.93 16.07 5.45
N GLU A 104 -8.55 14.93 4.89
CA GLU A 104 -8.78 13.62 5.48
C GLU A 104 -7.50 13.10 6.14
N ASP A 105 -7.65 12.62 7.36
CA ASP A 105 -6.60 11.97 8.15
C ASP A 105 -7.05 10.56 8.50
N MET A 106 -6.26 9.58 8.08
CA MET A 106 -6.54 8.17 8.28
C MET A 106 -5.31 7.46 8.81
N VAL A 107 -5.52 6.34 9.49
CA VAL A 107 -4.45 5.51 10.02
C VAL A 107 -4.53 4.14 9.38
N PHE A 108 -3.40 3.66 8.87
CA PHE A 108 -3.26 2.27 8.43
C PHE A 108 -3.06 1.39 9.65
N ARG A 109 -3.95 0.42 9.87
CA ARG A 109 -3.99 -0.35 11.12
C ARG A 109 -4.28 -1.82 10.88
N ILE A 110 -3.72 -2.68 11.72
CA ILE A 110 -4.16 -4.08 11.84
C ILE A 110 -5.58 -4.06 12.40
N ARG A 111 -6.52 -4.59 11.60
CA ARG A 111 -7.96 -4.69 11.91
C ARG A 111 -8.34 -6.09 12.37
N TYR A 112 -7.77 -7.11 11.72
CA TYR A 112 -8.06 -8.51 12.01
C TYR A 112 -6.91 -9.14 12.77
N TYR A 113 -7.19 -9.57 14.00
CA TYR A 113 -6.21 -10.13 14.93
C TYR A 113 -6.71 -11.45 15.51
N PHE A 114 -5.80 -12.41 15.65
CA PHE A 114 -6.11 -13.76 16.12
C PHE A 114 -5.31 -14.04 17.40
N PRO A 115 -5.92 -14.01 18.60
CA PRO A 115 -5.22 -14.30 19.85
C PRO A 115 -4.56 -15.69 19.87
N GLY A 116 -3.47 -15.82 20.63
CA GLY A 116 -2.76 -17.11 20.76
C GLY A 116 -1.91 -17.50 19.56
N TRP A 117 -1.69 -16.61 18.59
CA TRP A 117 -0.86 -16.83 17.41
C TRP A 117 0.62 -17.15 17.71
N TYR A 118 1.09 -16.78 18.90
CA TYR A 118 2.46 -17.03 19.39
C TYR A 118 2.55 -18.28 20.30
N SER A 119 1.43 -18.92 20.63
CA SER A 119 1.38 -20.00 21.61
C SER A 119 1.41 -21.37 20.96
N SER A 120 2.02 -22.34 21.64
CA SER A 120 1.97 -23.77 21.28
C SER A 120 0.83 -24.53 22.00
N GLY A 121 -0.04 -23.85 22.75
CA GLY A 121 -1.11 -24.46 23.55
C GLY A 121 -2.32 -24.96 22.72
N ALA A 122 -3.31 -25.51 23.43
CA ALA A 122 -4.50 -26.13 22.83
C ALA A 122 -5.38 -25.14 22.03
N THR A 123 -5.37 -23.86 22.40
CA THR A 123 -6.07 -22.78 21.68
C THR A 123 -5.04 -21.86 21.04
N ARG A 124 -4.51 -22.26 19.88
CA ARG A 124 -3.55 -21.48 19.09
C ARG A 124 -4.08 -21.16 17.70
N ALA A 125 -3.68 -20.01 17.18
CA ALA A 125 -3.96 -19.61 15.81
C ALA A 125 -2.72 -19.85 14.94
N TYR A 126 -2.90 -20.45 13.77
CA TYR A 126 -1.82 -20.70 12.80
C TYR A 126 -2.37 -20.66 11.38
N ARG A 127 -1.49 -20.46 10.41
CA ARG A 127 -1.78 -20.67 8.99
C ARG A 127 -1.46 -22.11 8.61
N TYR A 128 -2.22 -22.69 7.69
CA TYR A 128 -1.93 -24.03 7.20
C TYR A 128 -0.59 -24.07 6.46
N GLY A 129 0.25 -25.05 6.81
CA GLY A 129 1.45 -25.36 6.05
C GLY A 129 1.18 -26.36 4.92
N VAL A 130 2.23 -26.67 4.15
CA VAL A 130 2.15 -27.48 2.93
C VAL A 130 1.82 -28.95 3.23
N THR A 131 2.37 -29.50 4.32
CA THR A 131 2.15 -30.91 4.69
C THR A 131 1.07 -31.04 5.75
N LYS A 132 0.44 -32.23 5.82
CA LYS A 132 -0.57 -32.52 6.83
C LYS A 132 0.00 -32.30 8.24
N GLY A 133 -0.69 -31.47 9.03
CA GLY A 133 -0.28 -31.12 10.39
C GLY A 133 0.87 -30.13 10.47
N SER A 134 1.37 -29.59 9.35
CA SER A 134 2.32 -28.48 9.39
C SER A 134 1.62 -27.15 9.58
N GLU A 135 2.29 -26.28 10.30
CA GLU A 135 1.79 -24.96 10.69
C GLU A 135 2.75 -23.90 10.16
N SER A 136 2.19 -22.76 9.79
CA SER A 136 2.91 -21.56 9.38
C SER A 136 2.52 -20.39 10.28
N PRO A 137 3.45 -19.47 10.56
CA PRO A 137 3.19 -18.36 11.47
C PRO A 137 2.07 -17.45 10.93
N VAL A 138 1.24 -16.93 11.83
CA VAL A 138 0.14 -16.03 11.46
C VAL A 138 0.65 -14.68 10.97
N LEU A 139 1.73 -14.20 11.58
CA LEU A 139 2.39 -12.90 11.35
C LEU A 139 3.88 -13.13 11.09
N ASP A 140 4.50 -12.29 10.25
CA ASP A 140 5.95 -12.21 10.09
C ASP A 140 6.55 -11.10 10.96
N ASP A 141 7.87 -10.91 10.90
CA ASP A 141 8.58 -9.92 11.72
C ASP A 141 8.12 -8.48 11.46
N PHE A 142 7.83 -8.13 10.20
CA PHE A 142 7.36 -6.80 9.82
C PHE A 142 5.97 -6.50 10.42
N VAL A 143 5.04 -7.46 10.29
CA VAL A 143 3.69 -7.30 10.84
C VAL A 143 3.72 -7.33 12.37
N MET A 144 4.59 -8.14 12.99
CA MET A 144 4.80 -8.12 14.45
C MET A 144 5.34 -6.78 14.95
N ALA A 145 6.34 -6.20 14.27
CA ALA A 145 6.86 -4.88 14.61
C ALA A 145 5.79 -3.79 14.49
N TYR A 146 4.99 -3.84 13.41
CA TYR A 146 3.88 -2.92 13.23
C TYR A 146 2.81 -3.07 14.30
N LEU A 147 2.44 -4.32 14.65
CA LEU A 147 1.48 -4.61 15.72
C LEU A 147 1.95 -4.04 17.06
N PHE A 148 3.23 -4.23 17.40
CA PHE A 148 3.81 -3.69 18.62
C PHE A 148 3.72 -2.16 18.67
N ALA A 149 4.10 -1.48 17.59
CA ALA A 149 4.00 -0.02 17.50
C ALA A 149 2.54 0.46 17.62
N GLN A 150 1.61 -0.20 16.91
CA GLN A 150 0.19 0.10 16.98
C GLN A 150 -0.37 -0.03 18.40
N VAL A 151 -0.10 -1.13 19.10
CA VAL A 151 -0.63 -1.39 20.45
C VAL A 151 -0.06 -0.40 21.46
N ARG A 152 1.22 -0.03 21.34
CA ARG A 152 1.87 0.93 22.25
C ARG A 152 1.27 2.33 22.20
N VAL A 153 0.80 2.75 21.03
CA VAL A 153 0.17 4.07 20.86
C VAL A 153 -1.28 4.08 21.34
N CYS A 154 -1.92 2.90 21.40
CA CYS A 154 -3.34 2.77 21.78
C CYS A 154 -3.56 2.41 23.26
N LEU A 155 -2.50 2.19 24.03
CA LEU A 155 -2.52 1.98 25.49
C LEU A 155 -2.16 3.27 26.21
#